data_AF-A0A953DS45-F1
#
_entry.id   AF-A0A953DS45-F1
#
_cell.length_a   1.000
_cell.length_b   1.000
_cell.length_c   1.000
_cell.angle_alpha   90.00
_cell.angle_beta   90.00
_cell.angle_gamma   90.00
#
_symmetry.space_group_name_H-M   'P 1'
#
loop_
_entity.id
_entity.type
_entity.pdbx_description
1 polymer ?
#
loop_
_entity_poly.entity_id
_entity_poly.type
_entity_poly.pdbx_seq_one_letter_code
_entity_poly.pdbx_strand_id
1 'polypeptide(L)'
;MDATGSFQIDNAYDTSGNAFPVYDGELLAVSELVVNGDFETCDLTGWSAFPAGTSPTPYVVSDVAASGTCSVHLGNVPGGSGFQSGTSYITQRVTLPSGASQITFSVSYRAFSDNTHDYPYCQLRNTSGSSLKSLFSDLSNQNVWLTATADITAYAGSTVEIYCALFQDGSHISGAWFDDISVIATF
;
A
#
# COMPACT_ATOMS: atom_id res chain seq x y z
N MET A 1 13.41 25.22 6.49
CA MET A 1 14.44 24.40 7.13
C MET A 1 14.16 22.99 6.69
N ASP A 2 14.98 22.46 5.80
CA ASP A 2 14.98 21.04 5.47
C ASP A 2 15.48 20.30 6.72
N ALA A 3 14.70 19.34 7.20
CA ALA A 3 15.10 18.52 8.34
C ALA A 3 16.09 17.44 7.86
N THR A 4 17.12 17.81 7.11
CA THR A 4 18.15 16.91 6.58
C THR A 4 19.54 17.37 7.01
N GLY A 5 20.42 16.42 7.33
CA GLY A 5 21.83 16.71 7.55
C GLY A 5 22.47 15.88 8.65
N SER A 6 23.79 15.98 8.76
CA SER A 6 24.54 15.31 9.81
C SER A 6 24.17 15.90 11.18
N PHE A 7 24.05 15.02 12.16
CA PHE A 7 24.01 15.40 13.57
C PHE A 7 25.12 14.69 14.32
N GLN A 8 25.54 15.31 15.40
CA GLN A 8 26.53 14.78 16.31
C GLN A 8 26.01 14.95 17.73
N ILE A 9 26.01 13.86 18.49
CA ILE A 9 25.82 13.89 19.94
C ILE A 9 27.21 13.80 20.56
N ASP A 10 27.65 14.92 21.16
CA ASP A 10 28.90 15.03 21.90
C ASP A 10 28.61 15.50 23.35
N ASN A 11 29.51 15.22 24.27
CA ASN A 11 29.41 15.56 25.69
C ASN A 11 28.15 15.02 26.40
N ALA A 12 27.65 13.86 25.95
CA ALA A 12 26.59 13.15 26.66
C ALA A 12 27.17 12.40 27.86
N TYR A 13 26.54 12.52 29.02
CA TYR A 13 26.91 11.79 30.24
C TYR A 13 25.69 11.04 30.78
N ASP A 14 25.90 9.86 31.36
CA ASP A 14 24.86 9.16 32.11
C ASP A 14 24.58 9.87 33.46
N THR A 15 23.53 9.44 34.18
CA THR A 15 23.19 10.02 35.48
C THR A 15 24.27 9.82 36.55
N SER A 16 25.25 8.95 36.30
CA SER A 16 26.40 8.71 37.17
C SER A 16 27.62 9.54 36.74
N GLY A 17 27.53 10.33 35.67
CA GLY A 17 28.62 11.16 35.14
C GLY A 17 29.59 10.43 34.22
N ASN A 18 29.26 9.24 33.71
CA ASN A 18 30.09 8.54 32.72
C ASN A 18 29.82 9.12 31.33
N ALA A 19 30.88 9.50 30.61
CA ALA A 19 30.75 9.98 29.24
C ALA A 19 30.30 8.86 28.30
N PHE A 20 29.33 9.17 27.45
CA PHE A 20 29.02 8.37 26.27
C PHE A 20 30.03 8.69 25.15
N PRO A 21 30.35 7.71 24.29
CA PRO A 21 31.10 7.99 23.07
C PRO A 21 30.32 8.97 22.17
N VAL A 22 31.07 9.74 21.38
CA VAL A 22 30.49 10.57 20.32
C VAL A 22 29.65 9.68 19.41
N TYR A 23 28.41 10.10 19.15
CA TYR A 23 27.50 9.42 18.24
C TYR A 23 27.17 10.34 17.08
N ASP A 24 27.65 9.96 15.89
CA ASP A 24 27.36 10.64 14.65
C ASP A 24 26.19 9.94 13.94
N GLY A 25 25.32 10.72 13.30
CA GLY A 25 24.23 10.19 12.49
C GLY A 25 23.77 11.17 11.40
N GLU A 26 22.80 10.73 10.61
CA GLU A 26 22.21 11.51 9.54
C GLU A 26 20.69 11.62 9.78
N LEU A 27 20.18 12.85 9.75
CA LEU A 27 18.75 13.12 9.72
C LEU A 27 18.30 13.07 8.26
N LEU A 28 17.36 12.18 7.96
CA LEU A 28 16.76 12.02 6.64
C LEU A 28 15.38 12.69 6.60
N ALA A 29 15.05 13.32 5.47
CA ALA A 29 13.69 13.78 5.24
C ALA A 29 12.90 12.66 4.59
N VAL A 30 11.69 12.43 5.10
CA VAL A 30 10.75 11.45 4.54
C VAL A 30 9.45 12.13 4.14
N SER A 31 8.84 11.66 3.05
CA SER A 31 7.55 12.12 2.57
C SER A 31 6.66 10.93 2.23
N GLU A 32 5.47 10.87 2.83
CA GLU A 32 4.38 10.04 2.33
C GLU A 32 3.77 10.72 1.10
N LEU A 33 3.51 9.94 0.05
CA LEU A 33 3.00 10.42 -1.23
C LEU A 33 1.55 9.99 -1.48
N VAL A 34 1.08 8.96 -0.77
CA VAL A 34 -0.29 8.45 -0.85
C VAL A 34 -1.21 9.26 0.06
N VAL A 35 -2.34 9.68 -0.48
CA VAL A 35 -3.43 10.30 0.30
C VAL A 35 -4.36 9.20 0.80
N ASN A 36 -4.64 9.19 2.11
CA ASN A 36 -5.61 8.28 2.72
C ASN A 36 -5.35 6.80 2.35
N GLY A 37 -4.08 6.40 2.40
CA GLY A 37 -3.67 5.03 2.11
C GLY A 37 -3.97 4.03 3.24
N ASP A 38 -4.17 4.56 4.44
CA ASP A 38 -4.62 3.89 5.66
C ASP A 38 -6.16 3.85 5.77
N PHE A 39 -6.89 4.51 4.87
CA PHE A 39 -8.36 4.55 4.83
C PHE A 39 -9.07 5.04 6.13
N GLU A 40 -8.37 5.68 7.06
CA GLU A 40 -8.92 6.11 8.37
C GLU A 40 -9.89 7.29 8.29
N THR A 41 -10.05 7.90 7.11
CA THR A 41 -11.20 8.77 6.82
C THR A 41 -12.51 7.99 6.69
N CYS A 42 -12.44 6.65 6.65
CA CYS A 42 -13.53 5.71 6.46
C CYS A 42 -14.33 5.95 5.17
N ASP A 43 -13.66 6.51 4.16
CA ASP A 43 -14.14 6.70 2.81
C ASP A 43 -13.00 6.58 1.78
N LEU A 44 -13.33 6.72 0.50
CA LEU A 44 -12.38 6.61 -0.62
C LEU A 44 -11.75 7.97 -0.99
N THR A 45 -11.65 8.94 -0.08
CA THR A 45 -11.03 10.23 -0.37
C THR A 45 -9.62 10.02 -0.95
N GLY A 46 -9.35 10.65 -2.10
CA GLY A 46 -8.08 10.50 -2.82
C GLY A 46 -7.96 9.27 -3.72
N TRP A 47 -8.91 8.32 -3.65
CA TRP A 47 -8.92 7.09 -4.44
C TRP A 47 -10.03 7.07 -5.47
N SER A 48 -9.74 6.48 -6.63
CA SER A 48 -10.77 6.12 -7.61
C SER A 48 -11.06 4.62 -7.50
N ALA A 49 -12.33 4.25 -7.45
CA ALA A 49 -12.77 2.85 -7.30
C ALA A 49 -13.63 2.45 -8.49
N PHE A 50 -13.35 1.30 -9.07
CA PHE A 50 -14.02 0.85 -10.29
C PHE A 50 -14.31 -0.66 -10.27
N PRO A 51 -15.45 -1.06 -10.85
CA PRO A 51 -15.71 -2.42 -11.24
C PRO A 51 -15.35 -2.67 -12.72
N ALA A 52 -15.06 -3.92 -13.05
CA ALA A 52 -15.04 -4.46 -14.40
C ALA A 52 -15.79 -5.80 -14.40
N GLY A 53 -16.57 -6.07 -15.45
CA GLY A 53 -17.44 -7.23 -15.49
C GLY A 53 -18.58 -7.13 -14.47
N THR A 54 -18.83 -8.21 -13.72
CA THR A 54 -19.84 -8.24 -12.65
C THR A 54 -19.25 -7.93 -11.26
N SER A 55 -17.92 -7.93 -11.11
CA SER A 55 -17.27 -7.65 -9.82
C SER A 55 -17.77 -6.33 -9.22
N PRO A 56 -18.04 -6.29 -7.90
CA PRO A 56 -18.61 -5.11 -7.25
C PRO A 56 -17.60 -3.96 -7.20
N THR A 57 -18.14 -2.73 -7.10
CA THR A 57 -17.31 -1.54 -6.86
C THR A 57 -16.69 -1.61 -5.47
N PRO A 58 -15.38 -1.34 -5.33
CA PRO A 58 -14.73 -1.29 -4.02
C PRO A 58 -15.38 -0.28 -3.06
N TYR A 59 -15.32 -0.55 -1.76
CA TYR A 59 -15.82 0.35 -0.72
C TYR A 59 -15.02 0.18 0.59
N VAL A 60 -15.01 1.22 1.42
CA VAL A 60 -14.33 1.17 2.72
C VAL A 60 -15.24 0.54 3.77
N VAL A 61 -14.64 -0.27 4.65
CA VAL A 61 -15.27 -0.98 5.76
C VAL A 61 -14.57 -0.63 7.06
N SER A 62 -15.24 -0.88 8.19
CA SER A 62 -14.74 -0.53 9.53
C SER A 62 -14.75 -1.69 10.54
N ASP A 63 -14.89 -2.92 10.06
CA ASP A 63 -14.96 -4.16 10.86
C ASP A 63 -13.72 -5.04 10.70
N VAL A 64 -12.94 -4.80 9.66
CA VAL A 64 -11.69 -5.50 9.35
C VAL A 64 -10.67 -4.46 8.88
N ALA A 65 -9.54 -4.36 9.58
CA ALA A 65 -8.43 -3.48 9.21
C ALA A 65 -7.09 -4.11 9.59
N ALA A 66 -6.00 -3.71 8.92
CA ALA A 66 -4.65 -4.14 9.23
C ALA A 66 -4.10 -3.32 10.39
N SER A 67 -4.36 -2.01 10.35
CA SER A 67 -4.13 -1.06 11.41
C SER A 67 -5.37 -0.17 11.57
N GLY A 68 -5.44 0.67 12.61
CA GLY A 68 -6.56 1.60 12.77
C GLY A 68 -7.96 0.95 12.85
N THR A 69 -8.91 1.53 12.13
CA THR A 69 -10.34 1.20 12.14
C THR A 69 -10.84 0.76 10.78
N CYS A 70 -10.33 1.35 9.69
CA CYS A 70 -10.95 1.28 8.38
C CYS A 70 -9.99 0.68 7.34
N SER A 71 -10.52 -0.11 6.41
CA SER A 71 -9.77 -0.63 5.26
C SER A 71 -10.65 -0.69 4.02
N VAL A 72 -10.06 -0.84 2.85
CA VAL A 72 -10.84 -0.97 1.60
C VAL A 72 -11.09 -2.43 1.25
N HIS A 73 -12.33 -2.74 0.90
CA HIS A 73 -12.77 -4.09 0.50
C HIS A 73 -13.08 -4.16 -1.00
N LEU A 74 -12.53 -5.18 -1.65
CA LEU A 74 -12.65 -5.48 -3.07
C LEU A 74 -13.25 -6.87 -3.25
N GLY A 75 -14.13 -7.05 -4.25
CA GLY A 75 -14.74 -8.35 -4.55
C GLY A 75 -15.96 -8.70 -3.70
N ASN A 76 -16.27 -9.99 -3.62
CA ASN A 76 -17.39 -10.49 -2.83
C ASN A 76 -17.20 -10.21 -1.35
N VAL A 77 -18.31 -10.02 -0.62
CA VAL A 77 -18.29 -10.05 0.85
C VAL A 77 -18.12 -11.48 1.37
N PRO A 78 -17.48 -11.68 2.55
CA PRO A 78 -17.38 -13.00 3.17
C PRO A 78 -18.75 -13.64 3.38
N GLY A 79 -18.90 -14.89 2.91
CA GLY A 79 -20.17 -15.62 3.00
C GLY A 79 -21.29 -15.10 2.08
N GLY A 80 -20.97 -14.18 1.15
CA GLY A 80 -21.90 -13.69 0.15
C GLY A 80 -22.30 -14.76 -0.87
N SER A 81 -23.26 -14.41 -1.73
CA SER A 81 -23.73 -15.25 -2.83
C SER A 81 -23.50 -14.59 -4.18
N GLY A 82 -23.37 -15.41 -5.23
CA GLY A 82 -23.22 -14.94 -6.60
C GLY A 82 -21.75 -14.81 -6.99
N PHE A 83 -21.33 -15.68 -7.90
CA PHE A 83 -19.98 -15.64 -8.45
C PHE A 83 -19.81 -14.39 -9.29
N GLN A 84 -18.65 -13.76 -9.15
CA GLN A 84 -18.32 -12.54 -9.86
C GLN A 84 -17.25 -12.81 -10.90
N SER A 85 -17.42 -12.25 -12.09
CA SER A 85 -16.44 -12.35 -13.17
C SER A 85 -15.97 -10.95 -13.55
N GLY A 86 -14.66 -10.73 -13.52
CA GLY A 86 -14.04 -9.46 -13.84
C GLY A 86 -13.06 -8.99 -12.78
N THR A 87 -13.05 -7.70 -12.48
CA THR A 87 -12.05 -7.11 -11.58
C THR A 87 -12.64 -5.98 -10.77
N SER A 88 -12.48 -6.04 -9.45
CA SER A 88 -12.72 -4.93 -8.53
C SER A 88 -11.38 -4.25 -8.27
N TYR A 89 -11.26 -2.93 -8.42
CA TYR A 89 -9.96 -2.27 -8.27
C TYR A 89 -10.04 -0.80 -7.83
N ILE A 90 -9.00 -0.37 -7.13
CA ILE A 90 -8.78 1.03 -6.74
C ILE A 90 -7.48 1.57 -7.34
N THR A 91 -7.48 2.87 -7.62
CA THR A 91 -6.30 3.57 -8.13
C THR A 91 -6.08 4.93 -7.49
N GLN A 92 -4.81 5.30 -7.38
CA GLN A 92 -4.38 6.66 -7.04
C GLN A 92 -3.12 6.98 -7.83
N ARG A 93 -3.06 8.18 -8.41
CA ARG A 93 -1.84 8.66 -9.07
C ARG A 93 -0.97 9.41 -8.09
N VAL A 94 0.32 9.11 -8.11
CA VAL A 94 1.32 9.75 -7.26
C VAL A 94 2.48 10.25 -8.12
N THR A 95 3.00 11.43 -7.79
CA THR A 95 4.19 11.98 -8.44
C THR A 95 5.39 11.67 -7.56
N LEU A 96 6.32 10.86 -8.07
CA LEU A 96 7.52 10.46 -7.37
C LEU A 96 8.57 11.58 -7.43
N PRO A 97 9.13 12.04 -6.29
CA PRO A 97 10.16 13.06 -6.28
C PRO A 97 11.43 12.61 -7.02
N SER A 98 12.02 13.48 -7.86
CA SER A 98 13.26 13.16 -8.59
C SER A 98 14.52 13.19 -7.73
N GLY A 99 14.46 13.80 -6.54
CA GLY A 99 15.59 13.98 -5.62
C GLY A 99 15.65 12.95 -4.49
N ALA A 100 14.73 11.98 -4.45
CA ALA A 100 14.70 10.98 -3.39
C ALA A 100 15.88 10.01 -3.54
N SER A 101 16.59 9.75 -2.46
CA SER A 101 17.64 8.73 -2.37
C SER A 101 17.06 7.31 -2.30
N GLN A 102 15.83 7.17 -1.79
CA GLN A 102 15.08 5.92 -1.79
C GLN A 102 13.57 6.19 -1.91
N ILE A 103 12.85 5.36 -2.64
CA ILE A 103 11.38 5.35 -2.67
C ILE A 103 10.88 3.92 -2.45
N THR A 104 10.13 3.71 -1.38
CA THR A 104 9.56 2.42 -0.99
C THR A 104 8.04 2.46 -1.13
N PHE A 105 7.49 1.48 -1.84
CA PHE A 105 6.04 1.26 -1.91
C PHE A 105 5.69 -0.01 -1.11
N SER A 106 4.78 0.11 -0.14
CA SER A 106 4.21 -1.00 0.62
C SER A 106 2.69 -1.03 0.60
N VAL A 107 2.12 -2.21 0.86
CA VAL A 107 0.68 -2.43 1.05
C VAL A 107 0.45 -3.61 1.99
N SER A 108 -0.48 -3.44 2.92
CA SER A 108 -1.07 -4.54 3.69
C SER A 108 -2.27 -5.10 2.92
N TYR A 109 -2.37 -6.42 2.84
CA TYR A 109 -3.50 -7.09 2.20
C TYR A 109 -3.91 -8.35 2.96
N ARG A 110 -5.21 -8.65 2.90
CA ARG A 110 -5.81 -9.86 3.44
C ARG A 110 -6.82 -10.37 2.44
N ALA A 111 -6.69 -11.62 2.01
CA ALA A 111 -7.58 -12.18 1.01
C ALA A 111 -8.18 -13.51 1.43
N PHE A 112 -9.35 -13.78 0.86
CA PHE A 112 -10.03 -15.06 0.95
C PHE A 112 -10.54 -15.45 -0.44
N SER A 113 -10.42 -16.73 -0.76
CA SER A 113 -11.07 -17.38 -1.89
C SER A 113 -11.21 -18.86 -1.53
N ASP A 114 -12.19 -19.51 -2.13
CA ASP A 114 -12.36 -20.97 -2.11
C ASP A 114 -11.72 -21.63 -3.35
N ASN A 115 -10.96 -20.88 -4.16
CA ASN A 115 -10.30 -21.36 -5.39
C ASN A 115 -8.83 -20.93 -5.54
N THR A 116 -8.21 -21.35 -6.64
CA THR A 116 -6.84 -20.98 -7.04
C THR A 116 -6.78 -20.15 -8.33
N HIS A 117 -7.87 -19.48 -8.72
CA HIS A 117 -7.96 -18.72 -9.98
C HIS A 117 -8.30 -17.24 -9.76
N ASP A 118 -8.92 -16.92 -8.64
CA ASP A 118 -9.13 -15.57 -8.18
C ASP A 118 -7.92 -15.14 -7.37
N TYR A 119 -7.47 -13.90 -7.57
CA TYR A 119 -6.27 -13.42 -6.89
C TYR A 119 -6.30 -11.91 -6.66
N PRO A 120 -5.96 -11.46 -5.44
CA PRO A 120 -5.54 -10.09 -5.23
C PRO A 120 -4.18 -9.84 -5.86
N TYR A 121 -3.99 -8.62 -6.32
CA TYR A 121 -2.69 -8.12 -6.73
C TYR A 121 -2.62 -6.61 -6.52
N CYS A 122 -1.42 -6.11 -6.27
CA CYS A 122 -1.15 -4.69 -6.33
C CYS A 122 0.14 -4.40 -7.08
N GLN A 123 0.14 -3.32 -7.84
CA GLN A 123 1.24 -2.96 -8.73
C GLN A 123 1.34 -1.47 -8.93
N LEU A 124 2.55 -1.04 -9.26
CA LEU A 124 2.85 0.26 -9.83
C LEU A 124 2.64 0.20 -11.34
N ARG A 125 1.91 1.15 -11.89
CA ARG A 125 1.68 1.32 -13.34
C ARG A 125 2.17 2.68 -13.81
N ASN A 126 2.45 2.79 -15.11
CA ASN A 126 2.56 4.10 -15.74
C ASN A 126 1.16 4.71 -15.94
N THR A 127 1.10 5.99 -16.33
CA THR A 127 -0.18 6.69 -16.55
C THR A 127 -0.99 6.18 -17.74
N SER A 128 -0.39 5.35 -18.59
CA SER A 128 -1.05 4.66 -19.71
C SER A 128 -1.59 3.27 -19.32
N GLY A 129 -1.48 2.88 -18.04
CA GLY A 129 -1.98 1.62 -17.49
C GLY A 129 -1.05 0.42 -17.65
N SER A 130 0.16 0.57 -18.20
CA SER A 130 1.13 -0.53 -18.26
C SER A 130 1.76 -0.79 -16.90
N SER A 131 1.87 -2.06 -16.51
CA SER A 131 2.59 -2.46 -15.29
C SER A 131 4.07 -2.08 -15.36
N LEU A 132 4.55 -1.43 -14.32
CA LEU A 132 5.97 -1.10 -14.12
C LEU A 132 6.60 -2.07 -13.11
N LYS A 133 5.91 -2.34 -12.00
CA LYS A 133 6.39 -3.19 -10.90
C LYS A 133 5.21 -3.84 -10.21
N SER A 134 5.20 -5.17 -10.11
CA SER A 134 4.28 -5.89 -9.23
C SER A 134 4.83 -5.88 -7.80
N LEU A 135 3.97 -5.61 -6.82
CA LEU A 135 4.29 -5.80 -5.40
C LEU A 135 4.00 -7.23 -5.00
N PHE A 136 2.83 -7.72 -5.42
CA PHE A 136 2.43 -9.11 -5.29
C PHE A 136 1.32 -9.43 -6.29
N SER A 137 1.17 -10.72 -6.55
CA SER A 137 0.01 -11.34 -7.17
C SER A 137 -0.10 -12.70 -6.54
N ASP A 138 -1.11 -12.90 -5.71
CA ASP A 138 -1.13 -14.06 -4.82
C ASP A 138 -2.43 -14.85 -4.97
N LEU A 139 -2.32 -16.16 -5.10
CA LEU A 139 -3.46 -17.09 -5.01
C LEU A 139 -3.76 -17.46 -3.55
N SER A 140 -2.98 -16.96 -2.59
CA SER A 140 -3.08 -17.41 -1.20
C SER A 140 -4.33 -16.87 -0.50
N ASN A 141 -5.12 -17.81 -0.01
CA ASN A 141 -6.38 -17.58 0.71
C ASN A 141 -6.17 -17.72 2.21
N GLN A 142 -5.03 -17.27 2.70
CA GLN A 142 -4.63 -17.51 4.08
C GLN A 142 -5.50 -16.75 5.09
N ASN A 143 -6.31 -15.79 4.62
CA ASN A 143 -7.21 -14.98 5.44
C ASN A 143 -6.52 -14.34 6.66
N VAL A 144 -5.26 -13.98 6.48
CA VAL A 144 -4.41 -13.23 7.41
C VAL A 144 -3.89 -11.99 6.70
N TRP A 145 -3.55 -10.96 7.47
CA TRP A 145 -2.87 -9.78 6.94
C TRP A 145 -1.42 -10.12 6.59
N LEU A 146 -1.03 -9.79 5.36
CA LEU A 146 0.32 -9.88 4.83
C LEU A 146 0.71 -8.49 4.34
N THR A 147 2.01 -8.20 4.33
CA THR A 147 2.54 -6.93 3.81
C THR A 147 3.48 -7.22 2.65
N ALA A 148 3.25 -6.57 1.52
CA ALA A 148 4.14 -6.58 0.37
C ALA A 148 4.86 -5.23 0.27
N THR A 149 6.16 -5.27 -0.06
CA THR A 149 7.00 -4.08 -0.16
C THR A 149 7.89 -4.17 -1.39
N ALA A 150 8.10 -3.05 -2.09
CA ALA A 150 8.99 -2.93 -3.22
C ALA A 150 9.76 -1.61 -3.19
N ASP A 151 11.06 -1.69 -3.50
CA ASP A 151 11.82 -0.52 -3.91
C ASP A 151 11.40 -0.11 -5.33
N ILE A 152 11.02 1.17 -5.46
CA ILE A 152 10.57 1.82 -6.70
C ILE A 152 11.38 3.10 -7.01
N THR A 153 12.57 3.25 -6.40
CA THR A 153 13.47 4.41 -6.59
C THR A 153 13.82 4.63 -8.07
N ALA A 154 13.89 3.55 -8.87
CA ALA A 154 14.16 3.63 -10.31
C ALA A 154 13.13 4.45 -11.11
N TYR A 155 11.96 4.76 -10.53
CA TYR A 155 10.90 5.55 -11.16
C TYR A 155 10.83 7.00 -10.64
N ALA A 156 11.80 7.43 -9.82
CA ALA A 156 11.91 8.80 -9.31
C ALA A 156 11.77 9.86 -10.43
N GLY A 157 11.04 10.93 -10.14
CA GLY A 157 10.73 12.00 -11.10
C GLY A 157 9.55 11.72 -12.05
N SER A 158 8.97 10.52 -12.00
CA SER A 158 7.81 10.16 -12.83
C SER A 158 6.49 10.30 -12.07
N THR A 159 5.40 10.53 -12.80
CA THR A 159 4.05 10.29 -12.27
C THR A 159 3.64 8.86 -12.61
N VAL A 160 3.18 8.14 -11.59
CA VAL A 160 2.82 6.72 -11.64
C VAL A 160 1.42 6.53 -11.07
N GLU A 161 0.85 5.35 -11.31
CA GLU A 161 -0.46 4.96 -10.80
C GLU A 161 -0.29 3.74 -9.90
N ILE A 162 -0.75 3.85 -8.66
CA ILE A 162 -0.96 2.71 -7.78
C ILE A 162 -2.23 2.02 -8.23
N TYR A 163 -2.17 0.71 -8.42
CA TYR A 163 -3.30 -0.11 -8.84
C TYR A 163 -3.36 -1.37 -7.98
N CYS A 164 -4.32 -1.41 -7.05
CA CYS A 164 -4.63 -2.59 -6.25
C CYS A 164 -5.98 -3.17 -6.67
N ALA A 165 -6.06 -4.48 -6.82
CA ALA A 165 -7.19 -5.14 -7.44
C ALA A 165 -7.40 -6.57 -6.96
N LEU A 166 -8.62 -7.06 -7.17
CA LEU A 166 -8.98 -8.46 -7.09
C LEU A 166 -9.53 -8.89 -8.45
N PHE A 167 -8.87 -9.85 -9.09
CA PHE A 167 -9.40 -10.54 -10.27
C PHE A 167 -10.28 -11.71 -9.84
N GLN A 168 -11.41 -11.89 -10.53
CA GLN A 168 -12.36 -12.97 -10.28
C GLN A 168 -12.79 -13.61 -11.61
N ASP A 169 -12.79 -14.94 -11.68
CA ASP A 169 -13.06 -15.66 -12.93
C ASP A 169 -14.55 -16.01 -13.16
N GLY A 170 -15.40 -15.83 -12.16
CA GLY A 170 -16.83 -16.15 -12.23
C GLY A 170 -17.21 -17.52 -11.68
N SER A 171 -16.35 -18.20 -10.95
CA SER A 171 -16.61 -19.57 -10.47
C SER A 171 -16.80 -19.73 -8.96
N HIS A 172 -16.47 -18.70 -8.17
CA HIS A 172 -16.23 -18.84 -6.73
C HIS A 172 -16.48 -17.53 -5.97
N ILE A 173 -16.43 -17.58 -4.63
CA ILE A 173 -16.62 -16.41 -3.77
C ILE A 173 -15.26 -15.99 -3.24
N SER A 174 -14.79 -14.85 -3.74
CA SER A 174 -13.48 -14.30 -3.39
C SER A 174 -13.56 -12.82 -3.07
N GLY A 175 -12.73 -12.38 -2.14
CA GLY A 175 -12.65 -11.01 -1.70
C GLY A 175 -11.29 -10.70 -1.11
N ALA A 176 -10.95 -9.42 -1.07
CA ALA A 176 -9.72 -8.97 -0.43
C ALA A 176 -9.92 -7.62 0.22
N TRP A 177 -9.26 -7.45 1.37
CA TRP A 177 -9.05 -6.17 2.00
C TRP A 177 -7.64 -5.68 1.71
N PHE A 178 -7.51 -4.38 1.49
CA PHE A 178 -6.24 -3.69 1.38
C PHE A 178 -6.21 -2.55 2.39
N ASP A 179 -5.03 -2.28 2.93
CA ASP A 179 -4.82 -1.29 3.97
C ASP A 179 -3.36 -0.84 3.98
N ASP A 180 -3.05 0.21 4.73
CA ASP A 180 -1.70 0.78 4.89
C ASP A 180 -0.94 0.93 3.55
N ILE A 181 -1.62 1.39 2.50
CA ILE A 181 -1.01 1.63 1.18
C ILE A 181 -0.13 2.88 1.29
N SER A 182 1.18 2.69 1.19
CA SER A 182 2.15 3.75 1.48
C SER A 182 3.24 3.84 0.43
N VAL A 183 3.58 5.06 0.04
CA VAL A 183 4.76 5.35 -0.77
C VAL A 183 5.60 6.39 -0.05
N ILE A 184 6.67 5.92 0.60
CA ILE A 184 7.61 6.78 1.32
C ILE A 184 8.80 7.10 0.42
N ALA A 185 9.04 8.40 0.20
CA ALA A 185 10.26 8.92 -0.38
C ALA A 185 11.20 9.43 0.74
N THR A 186 12.44 8.97 0.73
CA THR A 186 13.52 9.41 1.60
C THR A 186 14.51 10.26 0.81
N PHE A 187 15.01 11.35 1.40
CA PHE A 187 15.99 12.26 0.81
C PHE A 187 17.30 12.20 1.59
#